data_AF-A0A5M3WER9-F1
#
_entry.id   AF-A0A5M3WER9-F1
#
_cell.length_a   1.000
_cell.length_b   1.000
_cell.length_c   1.000
_cell.angle_alpha   90.00
_cell.angle_beta   90.00
_cell.angle_gamma   90.00
#
_symmetry.space_group_name_H-M   'P 1'
#
loop_
_entity.id
_entity.type
_entity.pdbx_description
1 polymer ?
#
loop_
_entity_poly.entity_id
_entity_poly.type
_entity_poly.pdbx_seq_one_letter_code
_entity_poly.pdbx_strand_id
1 'polypeptide(L)'
;MTNKINYHSPAIKTPTSLPENTPVLVWYPLSEAVEQDRTAWAWLPGTVLSQCRPDEWHFVVEVPARAVRDGDGPGSLQYPACFRDSTEIHAITEDQWEQARKELARG
;
A
#
# COMPACT_ATOMS: atom_id res chain seq x y z
N MET A 1 19.24 -7.37 3.38
CA MET A 1 18.91 -6.44 4.48
C MET A 1 17.51 -5.93 4.20
N THR A 2 16.52 -6.38 4.94
CA THR A 2 15.12 -5.99 4.72
C THR A 2 14.94 -4.58 5.25
N ASN A 3 14.80 -3.59 4.35
CA ASN A 3 14.48 -2.22 4.71
C ASN A 3 13.09 -2.19 5.35
N LYS A 4 13.05 -2.30 6.68
CA LYS A 4 11.87 -1.95 7.47
C LYS A 4 11.76 -0.44 7.42
N ILE A 5 10.89 0.06 6.55
CA ILE A 5 10.62 1.49 6.49
C ILE A 5 9.87 1.85 7.78
N ASN A 6 10.59 2.49 8.70
CA ASN A 6 10.06 2.92 9.99
C ASN A 6 9.30 4.24 9.79
N TYR A 7 8.05 4.16 9.33
CA TYR A 7 7.14 5.29 9.46
C TYR A 7 6.86 5.49 10.94
N HIS A 8 7.36 6.60 11.49
CA HIS A 8 6.99 7.04 12.84
C HIS A 8 5.47 7.21 12.87
N SER A 9 4.80 6.23 13.47
CA SER A 9 3.34 6.14 13.57
C SER A 9 2.81 7.33 14.40
N PRO A 10 2.16 8.34 13.79
CA PRO A 10 1.38 9.29 14.56
C PRO A 10 0.09 8.57 14.93
N ALA A 11 -0.16 8.38 16.24
CA ALA A 11 -1.36 7.78 16.85
C ALA A 11 -2.32 7.11 15.85
N ILE A 12 -2.22 5.79 15.69
CA ILE A 12 -3.07 4.97 14.82
C ILE A 12 -4.54 5.30 15.12
N LYS A 13 -5.13 6.17 14.30
CA LYS A 13 -6.55 6.45 14.33
C LYS A 13 -7.15 5.48 13.33
N THR A 14 -7.82 4.44 13.84
CA THR A 14 -8.57 3.52 12.97
C THR A 14 -9.51 4.36 12.12
N PRO A 15 -9.33 4.37 10.79
CA PRO A 15 -10.15 5.20 9.93
C PRO A 15 -11.60 4.72 9.97
N THR A 16 -12.52 5.61 10.32
CA THR A 16 -13.96 5.34 10.22
C THR A 16 -14.51 5.58 8.81
N SER A 17 -13.73 6.28 7.97
CA SER A 17 -14.00 6.51 6.55
C SER A 17 -12.70 6.93 5.86
N LEU A 18 -12.46 6.39 4.67
CA LEU A 18 -11.40 6.79 3.75
C LEU A 18 -12.02 6.97 2.36
N PRO A 19 -12.10 8.21 1.84
CA PRO A 19 -12.56 8.45 0.48
C PRO A 19 -11.68 7.78 -0.56
N GLU A 20 -12.23 7.57 -1.76
CA GLU A 20 -11.46 7.18 -2.94
C GLU A 20 -10.32 8.16 -3.22
N ASN A 21 -9.23 7.67 -3.79
CA ASN A 21 -8.00 8.43 -4.07
C ASN A 21 -7.27 8.92 -2.81
N THR A 22 -7.59 8.41 -1.62
CA THR A 22 -6.84 8.73 -0.40
C THR A 22 -5.54 7.92 -0.36
N PRO A 23 -4.37 8.57 -0.17
CA PRO A 23 -3.10 7.89 0.02
C PRO A 23 -3.03 7.20 1.38
N VAL A 24 -2.52 5.97 1.39
CA VAL A 24 -2.41 5.12 2.60
C VAL A 24 -1.11 4.32 2.60
N LEU A 25 -0.75 3.78 3.75
CA LEU A 25 0.05 2.56 3.83
C LEU A 25 -0.86 1.36 4.05
N VAL A 26 -0.60 0.29 3.32
CA VAL A 26 -1.35 -0.96 3.33
C VAL A 26 -0.44 -2.09 3.78
N TRP A 27 -0.90 -2.92 4.71
CA TRP A 27 -0.16 -4.11 5.12
C TRP A 27 -0.19 -5.16 4.00
N TYR A 28 0.94 -5.37 3.33
CA TYR A 28 1.01 -6.18 2.12
C TYR A 28 2.40 -6.85 1.96
N PRO A 29 2.49 -8.05 1.37
CA PRO A 29 3.77 -8.72 1.17
C PRO A 29 4.64 -8.01 0.11
N LEU A 30 5.93 -7.86 0.38
CA LEU A 30 6.89 -7.30 -0.57
C LEU A 30 7.18 -8.21 -1.78
N SER A 31 7.09 -9.53 -1.61
CA SER A 31 7.30 -10.53 -2.68
C SER A 31 6.38 -11.75 -2.49
N GLU A 32 6.21 -12.55 -3.55
CA GLU A 32 5.41 -13.79 -3.49
C GLU A 32 5.98 -14.79 -2.47
N ALA A 33 7.30 -14.81 -2.30
CA ALA A 33 7.98 -15.69 -1.36
C ALA A 33 7.57 -15.47 0.10
N VAL A 34 7.08 -14.28 0.46
CA VAL A 34 6.63 -13.94 1.82
C VAL A 34 5.11 -13.77 1.92
N GLU A 35 4.36 -14.13 0.89
CA GLU A 35 2.90 -13.94 0.87
C GLU A 35 2.21 -14.69 2.01
N GLN A 36 2.68 -15.89 2.35
CA GLN A 36 2.15 -16.71 3.43
C GLN A 36 2.68 -16.33 4.83
N ASP A 37 3.78 -15.58 4.91
CA ASP A 37 4.38 -15.16 6.18
C ASP A 37 4.01 -13.71 6.50
N ARG A 38 2.86 -13.54 7.16
CA ARG A 38 2.36 -12.22 7.58
C ARG A 38 3.30 -11.45 8.51
N THR A 39 4.27 -12.12 9.15
CA THR A 39 5.27 -11.44 10.00
C THR A 39 6.38 -10.77 9.19
N ALA A 40 6.56 -11.20 7.94
CA ALA A 40 7.53 -10.66 6.98
C ALA A 40 6.93 -9.60 6.04
N TRP A 41 5.63 -9.30 6.18
CA TRP A 41 4.97 -8.24 5.42
C TRP A 41 5.48 -6.84 5.82
N ALA A 42 5.12 -5.84 5.03
CA ALA A 42 5.51 -4.46 5.24
C ALA A 42 4.32 -3.52 5.00
N TRP A 43 4.45 -2.30 5.51
CA TRP A 43 3.56 -1.19 5.21
C TRP A 43 3.96 -0.58 3.88
N LEU A 44 3.15 -0.80 2.84
CA LEU A 44 3.44 -0.40 1.47
C LEU A 44 2.51 0.72 1.00
N PRO A 45 2.99 1.68 0.19
CA PRO A 45 2.15 2.74 -0.32
C PRO A 45 1.03 2.17 -1.19
N GLY A 46 -0.17 2.69 -0.99
CA GLY A 46 -1.32 2.37 -1.81
C GLY A 46 -2.32 3.52 -1.84
N THR A 47 -3.33 3.36 -2.67
CA THR A 47 -4.41 4.34 -2.86
C THR A 47 -5.76 3.64 -2.74
N VAL A 48 -6.71 4.27 -2.03
CA VAL A 48 -8.08 3.76 -1.89
C VAL A 48 -8.78 3.77 -3.25
N LEU A 49 -9.27 2.62 -3.68
CA LEU A 49 -10.13 2.48 -4.86
C LEU A 49 -11.61 2.61 -4.49
N SER A 50 -12.04 2.02 -3.37
CA SER A 50 -13.40 2.15 -2.86
C SER A 50 -13.53 1.64 -1.42
N GLN A 51 -14.58 2.06 -0.70
CA GLN A 51 -14.99 1.46 0.56
C GLN A 51 -16.08 0.41 0.28
N CYS A 52 -15.83 -0.85 0.63
CA CYS A 52 -16.74 -1.96 0.33
C CYS A 52 -17.68 -2.27 1.50
N ARG A 53 -17.21 -2.09 2.74
CA ARG A 53 -17.97 -2.25 4.00
C ARG A 53 -17.52 -1.17 5.00
N PRO A 54 -18.25 -0.97 6.13
CA PRO A 54 -17.87 0.03 7.13
C PRO A 54 -16.42 -0.11 7.64
N ASP A 55 -15.85 -1.32 7.63
CA ASP A 55 -14.49 -1.63 8.05
C ASP A 55 -13.71 -2.41 6.96
N GLU A 56 -14.03 -2.20 5.68
CA GLU A 56 -13.32 -2.86 4.60
C GLU A 56 -13.22 -1.95 3.38
N TRP A 57 -12.00 -1.86 2.85
CA TRP A 57 -11.68 -1.02 1.70
C TRP A 57 -10.91 -1.83 0.67
N HIS A 58 -11.05 -1.43 -0.59
CA HIS A 58 -10.31 -1.92 -1.72
C HIS A 58 -9.22 -0.91 -2.09
N PHE A 59 -8.00 -1.39 -2.34
CA PHE A 59 -6.84 -0.55 -2.62
C PHE A 59 -6.06 -1.08 -3.81
N VAL A 60 -5.33 -0.18 -4.46
CA VAL A 60 -4.19 -0.52 -5.30
C VAL A 60 -2.90 -0.34 -4.50
N VAL A 61 -1.95 -1.28 -4.60
CA VAL A 61 -0.66 -1.24 -3.91
C VAL A 61 0.44 -0.81 -4.88
N GLU A 62 0.94 0.40 -4.71
CA GLU A 62 1.74 1.12 -5.72
C GLU A 62 3.24 0.92 -5.53
N VAL A 63 3.64 -0.34 -5.59
CA VAL A 63 5.05 -0.76 -5.49
C VAL A 63 5.55 -1.17 -6.88
N PRO A 64 6.54 -0.45 -7.47
CA PRO A 64 7.04 -0.75 -8.81
C PRO A 64 7.50 -2.19 -9.00
N ALA A 65 8.13 -2.80 -7.98
CA ALA A 65 8.57 -4.19 -8.01
C ALA A 65 7.43 -5.23 -8.10
N ARG A 66 6.18 -4.81 -7.85
CA ARG A 66 4.96 -5.64 -7.96
C ARG A 66 4.13 -5.32 -9.21
N ALA A 67 4.49 -4.28 -9.95
CA ALA A 67 3.75 -3.90 -11.12
C ALA A 67 4.01 -4.88 -12.27
N VAL A 68 2.95 -5.33 -12.93
CA VAL A 68 3.03 -6.12 -14.16
C VAL A 68 2.84 -5.19 -15.34
N ARG A 69 3.66 -5.36 -16.38
CA ARG A 69 3.46 -4.65 -17.65
C ARG A 69 2.35 -5.31 -18.46
N ASP A 70 1.29 -4.55 -18.72
CA ASP A 70 0.23 -4.84 -19.67
C ASP A 70 0.44 -3.99 -20.93
N GLY A 71 1.32 -4.50 -21.81
CA GLY A 71 1.69 -3.86 -23.07
C GLY A 71 2.86 -2.86 -22.97
N ASP A 72 3.09 -2.14 -24.08
CA ASP A 72 4.28 -1.30 -24.28
C ASP A 72 4.01 0.22 -24.17
N GLY A 73 2.75 0.61 -23.90
CA GLY A 73 2.35 2.01 -23.80
C GLY A 73 2.69 2.66 -22.45
N PRO A 74 2.76 4.01 -22.38
CA PRO A 74 2.80 4.72 -21.10
C PRO A 74 1.54 4.40 -20.29
N GLY A 75 1.71 4.04 -19.01
CA GLY A 75 0.60 3.59 -18.15
C GLY A 75 0.30 2.10 -18.21
N SER A 76 1.10 1.30 -18.91
CA SER A 76 0.99 -0.18 -18.95
C SER A 76 1.28 -0.88 -17.61
N LEU A 77 1.63 -0.15 -16.54
CA LEU A 77 1.90 -0.77 -15.25
C LEU A 77 0.59 -1.05 -14.51
N GLN A 78 0.25 -2.33 -14.39
CA GLN A 78 -0.83 -2.80 -13.53
C GLN A 78 -0.25 -3.16 -12.16
N TYR A 79 -0.75 -2.49 -11.14
CA TYR A 79 -0.37 -2.74 -9.75
C TYR A 79 -1.38 -3.71 -9.10
N PRO A 80 -0.94 -4.56 -8.15
CA PRO A 80 -1.86 -5.47 -7.48
C PRO A 80 -2.87 -4.69 -6.64
N ALA A 81 -4.09 -5.21 -6.59
CA ALA A 81 -5.15 -4.70 -5.74
C ALA A 81 -5.49 -5.68 -4.60
N CYS A 82 -5.96 -5.16 -3.47
CA CYS A 82 -6.35 -6.00 -2.34
C CYS A 82 -7.41 -5.34 -1.44
N PHE A 83 -8.06 -6.15 -0.63
CA PHE A 83 -9.02 -5.71 0.39
C PHE A 83 -8.39 -5.75 1.77
N ARG A 84 -8.61 -4.72 2.59
CA ARG A 84 -8.08 -4.62 3.96
C ARG A 84 -9.08 -3.97 4.90
N ASP A 85 -9.01 -4.38 6.17
CA ASP A 85 -9.72 -3.73 7.27
C ASP A 85 -8.88 -2.62 7.89
N SER A 86 -9.49 -1.84 8.78
CA SER A 86 -8.85 -0.68 9.39
C SER A 86 -7.60 -0.99 10.24
N THR A 87 -7.36 -2.26 10.60
CA THR A 87 -6.14 -2.69 11.32
C THR A 87 -4.94 -2.87 10.39
N GLU A 88 -5.18 -3.03 9.10
CA GLU A 88 -4.17 -3.24 8.07
C GLU A 88 -3.98 -2.00 7.17
N ILE A 89 -4.43 -0.83 7.64
CA ILE A 89 -4.36 0.45 6.92
C ILE A 89 -3.82 1.56 7.84
N HIS A 90 -2.94 2.41 7.30
CA HIS A 90 -2.55 3.67 7.92
C HIS A 90 -2.81 4.83 6.96
N ALA A 91 -3.64 5.79 7.39
CA ALA A 91 -3.80 7.05 6.67
C ALA A 91 -2.49 7.85 6.77
N ILE A 92 -2.03 8.36 5.64
CA ILE A 92 -0.83 9.18 5.53
C ILE A 92 -1.12 10.41 4.67
N THR A 93 -0.22 11.39 4.69
CA THR A 93 -0.29 12.51 3.74
C THR A 93 0.25 12.11 2.37
N GLU A 94 -0.11 12.88 1.34
CA GLU A 94 0.45 12.74 -0.02
C GLU A 94 1.99 12.77 -0.01
N ASP A 95 2.60 13.66 0.76
CA ASP A 95 4.06 13.78 0.86
C ASP A 95 4.70 12.52 1.47
N GLN A 96 4.06 11.92 2.49
CA GLN A 96 4.54 10.67 3.10
C GLN A 96 4.42 9.50 2.12
N TRP A 97 3.33 9.47 1.36
CA TRP A 97 3.08 8.44 0.34
C TRP A 97 4.09 8.52 -0.81
N GLU A 98 4.35 9.71 -1.31
CA GLU A 98 5.33 9.93 -2.38
C GLU A 98 6.76 9.60 -1.91
N GLN A 99 7.09 9.93 -0.65
CA GLN A 99 8.35 9.52 -0.05
C GLN A 99 8.48 8.00 0.03
N ALA A 100 7.41 7.29 0.41
CA ALA A 100 7.38 5.83 0.45
C ALA A 100 7.67 5.19 -0.92
N ARG A 101 7.03 5.72 -1.96
CA ARG A 101 7.25 5.25 -3.33
C ARG A 101 8.69 5.49 -3.79
N LYS A 102 9.27 6.64 -3.46
CA LYS A 102 10.68 6.95 -3.76
C LYS A 102 11.66 6.02 -3.05
N GLU A 103 11.40 5.68 -1.80
CA GLU A 103 12.26 4.76 -1.04
C GLU A 103 12.23 3.34 -1.62
N LEU A 104 11.04 2.87 -2.01
CA LEU A 104 10.89 1.56 -2.66
C LEU A 104 11.48 1.52 -4.08
N ALA A 105 11.50 2.64 -4.80
CA ALA A 105 12.12 2.71 -6.12
C ALA A 105 13.67 2.76 -6.07
N ARG A 106 14.27 3.02 -4.90
CA ARG A 106 15.72 3.10 -4.70
C ARG A 106 16.35 1.80 -4.18
N GLY A 107 15.53 0.87 -3.66
CA GLY A 107 15.97 -0.43 -3.14
C GLY A 107 15.89 -1.53 -4.20
#